data_AF-A0A3C0BNF0-F1
#
_entry.id   AF-A0A3C0BNF0-F1
#
_cell.length_a   1.000
_cell.length_b   1.000
_cell.length_c   1.000
_cell.angle_alpha   90.00
_cell.angle_beta   90.00
_cell.angle_gamma   90.00
#
_symmetry.space_group_name_H-M   'P 1'
#
loop_
_entity.id
_entity.type
_entity.pdbx_description
1 polymer ?
#
loop_
_entity_poly.entity_id
_entity_poly.type
_entity_poly.pdbx_seq_one_letter_code
_entity_poly.pdbx_strand_id
1 'polypeptide(L)'
;MSVIQEKNTRNSILEAAFSFYNEPQFMNVPLSGIAGRAGITKAAIFRHFKSKEALFDSMRSRYFDDIRAALPDSAVDYPSLLERIVALINDHKEYLFYTLYQYISDTSFEARMFVELEKRGVDLRSYGICSGVSENETRIIIKNLKKYYKLLYEIATTFFFLSSRFCNNESCPAGEFSSSLNKMFEHGISGSEHLFSDKRKKEIDSWCSIKAEDMPQSNPFFDALSEVISRKGFPGTTVESIADELGLAKSSLYTYFRN
;
A
#
# COMPACT_ATOMS: atom_id res chain seq x y z
N MET A 1 34.17 5.20 -19.15
CA MET A 1 33.51 3.88 -19.16
C MET A 1 33.07 3.41 -17.77
N SER A 2 33.75 3.73 -16.65
CA SER A 2 33.34 3.24 -15.31
C SER A 2 32.02 3.82 -14.77
N VAL A 3 31.76 5.12 -14.96
CA VAL A 3 30.53 5.77 -14.44
C VAL A 3 29.24 5.22 -15.10
N ILE A 4 29.31 4.87 -16.38
CA ILE A 4 28.17 4.29 -17.12
C ILE A 4 27.89 2.86 -16.63
N GLN A 5 28.94 2.07 -16.38
CA GLN A 5 28.81 0.71 -15.86
C GLN A 5 28.33 0.71 -14.40
N GLU A 6 28.80 1.66 -13.58
CA GLU A 6 28.38 1.84 -12.19
C GLU A 6 26.92 2.26 -12.06
N LYS A 7 26.46 3.20 -12.91
CA LYS A 7 25.04 3.59 -12.98
C LYS A 7 24.16 2.42 -13.41
N ASN A 8 24.66 1.58 -14.32
CA ASN A 8 23.96 0.39 -14.78
C ASN A 8 23.81 -0.64 -13.65
N THR A 9 24.89 -0.98 -12.93
CA THR A 9 24.83 -1.93 -11.80
C THR A 9 23.92 -1.44 -10.67
N ARG A 10 23.97 -0.15 -10.32
CA ARG A 10 23.10 0.41 -9.28
C ARG A 10 21.62 0.24 -9.65
N ASN A 11 21.27 0.46 -10.91
CA ASN A 11 19.90 0.25 -11.41
C ASN A 11 19.51 -1.22 -11.41
N SER A 12 20.39 -2.14 -11.86
CA SER A 12 20.13 -3.58 -11.82
C SER A 12 19.90 -4.09 -10.40
N ILE A 13 20.57 -3.52 -9.38
CA ILE A 13 20.31 -3.87 -7.98
C ILE A 13 18.89 -3.42 -7.57
N LEU A 14 18.46 -2.22 -7.97
CA LEU A 14 17.11 -1.73 -7.67
C LEU A 14 16.05 -2.57 -8.39
N GLU A 15 16.26 -2.93 -9.66
CA GLU A 15 15.37 -3.83 -10.41
C GLU A 15 15.30 -5.22 -9.77
N ALA A 16 16.44 -5.78 -9.37
CA ALA A 16 16.49 -7.04 -8.64
C ALA A 16 15.73 -6.96 -7.31
N ALA A 17 15.82 -5.84 -6.59
CA ALA A 17 15.07 -5.65 -5.35
C ALA A 17 13.57 -5.50 -5.60
N PHE A 18 13.16 -4.70 -6.58
CA PHE A 18 11.75 -4.54 -6.97
C PHE A 18 11.12 -5.84 -7.48
N SER A 19 11.90 -6.70 -8.14
CA SER A 19 11.39 -7.97 -8.65
C SER A 19 10.85 -8.91 -7.56
N PHE A 20 11.20 -8.72 -6.28
CA PHE A 20 10.60 -9.47 -5.16
C PHE A 20 9.12 -9.14 -4.97
N TYR A 21 8.68 -8.01 -5.49
CA TYR A 21 7.31 -7.54 -5.46
C TYR A 21 6.57 -7.82 -6.76
N ASN A 22 7.04 -8.73 -7.62
CA ASN A 22 6.28 -9.14 -8.81
C ASN A 22 5.04 -10.00 -8.48
N GLU A 23 4.92 -10.42 -7.23
CA GLU A 23 3.87 -11.24 -6.63
C GLU A 23 3.62 -10.74 -5.19
N PRO A 24 2.52 -11.15 -4.53
CA PRO A 24 2.26 -10.78 -3.14
C PRO A 24 3.41 -11.15 -2.20
N GLN A 25 3.91 -10.17 -1.45
CA GLN A 25 5.02 -10.33 -0.51
C GLN A 25 4.59 -9.88 0.89
N PHE A 26 4.77 -10.75 1.88
CA PHE A 26 4.40 -10.48 3.28
C PHE A 26 5.60 -10.50 4.24
N MET A 27 6.78 -10.86 3.73
CA MET A 27 8.02 -10.96 4.51
C MET A 27 9.07 -9.96 4.02
N ASN A 28 10.02 -9.64 4.90
CA ASN A 28 11.17 -8.81 4.56
C ASN A 28 12.01 -9.43 3.42
N VAL A 29 12.43 -8.61 2.46
CA VAL A 29 13.30 -9.03 1.36
C VAL A 29 14.75 -9.18 1.85
N PRO A 30 15.40 -10.35 1.69
CA PRO A 30 16.77 -10.55 2.14
C PRO A 30 17.80 -10.00 1.14
N LEU A 31 18.84 -9.34 1.64
CA LEU A 31 19.95 -8.82 0.81
C LEU A 31 20.67 -9.90 -0.01
N SER A 32 20.77 -11.12 0.52
CA SER A 32 21.34 -12.26 -0.23
C SER A 32 20.49 -12.63 -1.45
N GLY A 33 19.17 -12.55 -1.31
CA GLY A 33 18.24 -12.77 -2.42
C GLY A 33 18.37 -11.70 -3.49
N ILE A 34 18.45 -10.43 -3.08
CA ILE A 34 18.68 -9.30 -4.00
C ILE A 34 20.01 -9.48 -4.75
N ALA A 35 21.09 -9.82 -4.04
CA ALA A 35 22.40 -10.07 -4.64
C ALA A 35 22.35 -11.19 -5.68
N GLY A 36 21.68 -12.30 -5.33
CA GLY A 36 21.47 -13.43 -6.24
C GLY A 36 20.72 -13.04 -7.52
N ARG A 37 19.61 -12.30 -7.41
CA ARG A 37 18.84 -11.82 -8.57
C ARG A 37 19.61 -10.80 -9.42
N ALA A 38 20.43 -9.96 -8.79
CA ALA A 38 21.28 -8.99 -9.48
C ALA A 38 22.57 -9.61 -10.08
N GLY A 39 22.86 -10.90 -9.83
CA GLY A 39 24.07 -11.56 -10.31
C GLY A 39 25.37 -11.05 -9.66
N ILE A 40 25.29 -10.52 -8.45
CA ILE A 40 26.44 -9.96 -7.71
C ILE A 40 26.57 -10.55 -6.31
N THR A 41 27.67 -10.26 -5.62
CA THR A 41 27.83 -10.66 -4.21
C THR A 41 27.11 -9.69 -3.28
N LYS A 42 26.71 -10.16 -2.09
CA LYS A 42 26.15 -9.28 -1.04
C LYS A 42 27.11 -8.13 -0.68
N ALA A 43 28.42 -8.39 -0.68
CA ALA A 43 29.44 -7.37 -0.45
C ALA A 43 29.48 -6.31 -1.57
N ALA A 44 29.20 -6.69 -2.81
CA ALA A 44 29.16 -5.76 -3.94
C ALA A 44 27.98 -4.77 -3.86
N ILE A 45 26.83 -5.16 -3.25
CA ILE A 45 25.72 -4.22 -2.97
C ILE A 45 26.24 -3.02 -2.18
N PHE A 46 27.07 -3.26 -1.16
CA PHE A 46 27.55 -2.20 -0.28
C PHE A 46 28.55 -1.23 -0.93
N ARG A 47 29.05 -1.54 -2.13
CA ARG A 47 29.82 -0.59 -2.94
C ARG A 47 28.92 0.49 -3.56
N HIS A 48 27.65 0.18 -3.79
CA HIS A 48 26.68 1.09 -4.41
C HIS A 48 25.73 1.72 -3.39
N PHE A 49 25.50 1.05 -2.25
CA PHE A 49 24.62 1.51 -1.18
C PHE A 49 25.33 1.41 0.15
N LYS A 50 25.48 2.53 0.87
CA LYS A 50 26.25 2.59 2.12
C LYS A 50 25.70 1.67 3.22
N SER A 51 24.41 1.35 3.16
CA SER A 51 23.75 0.44 4.09
C SER A 51 22.54 -0.23 3.42
N LYS A 52 21.90 -1.15 4.16
CA LYS A 52 20.63 -1.76 3.76
C LYS A 52 19.55 -0.69 3.62
N GLU A 53 19.50 0.24 4.56
CA GLU A 53 18.54 1.34 4.62
C GLU A 53 18.71 2.25 3.40
N ALA A 54 19.95 2.60 3.03
CA ALA A 54 20.22 3.41 1.85
C ALA A 54 19.73 2.75 0.54
N LEU A 55 19.74 1.42 0.44
CA LEU A 55 19.14 0.69 -0.69
C LEU A 55 17.62 0.84 -0.70
N PHE A 56 16.95 0.61 0.42
CA PHE A 56 15.49 0.73 0.50
C PHE A 56 15.01 2.18 0.38
N ASP A 57 15.78 3.16 0.86
CA ASP A 57 15.54 4.59 0.60
C ASP A 57 15.61 4.91 -0.88
N SER A 58 16.59 4.33 -1.58
CA SER A 58 16.72 4.50 -3.03
C SER A 58 15.56 3.85 -3.79
N MET A 59 15.06 2.70 -3.32
CA MET A 59 13.82 2.11 -3.86
C MET A 59 12.63 3.03 -3.64
N ARG A 60 12.43 3.54 -2.41
CA ARG A 60 11.34 4.48 -2.10
C ARG A 60 11.40 5.74 -2.96
N SER A 61 12.59 6.34 -3.10
CA SER A 61 12.76 7.52 -3.94
C SER A 61 12.34 7.22 -5.38
N ARG A 62 12.86 6.14 -5.98
CA ARG A 62 12.48 5.74 -7.35
C ARG A 62 10.98 5.56 -7.50
N TYR A 63 10.35 4.85 -6.56
CA TYR A 63 8.89 4.63 -6.56
C TYR A 63 8.11 5.97 -6.57
N PHE A 64 8.46 6.93 -5.70
CA PHE A 64 7.79 8.22 -5.67
C PHE A 64 8.14 9.13 -6.85
N ASP A 65 9.37 9.03 -7.37
CA ASP A 65 9.81 9.75 -8.57
C ASP A 65 9.02 9.27 -9.80
N ASP A 66 8.80 7.96 -9.92
CA ASP A 66 8.03 7.35 -11.01
C ASP A 66 6.52 7.68 -10.89
N ILE A 67 5.96 7.75 -9.67
CA ILE A 67 4.61 8.31 -9.45
C ILE A 67 4.54 9.75 -9.94
N ARG A 68 5.47 10.61 -9.51
CA ARG A 68 5.49 12.01 -9.91
C ARG A 68 5.59 12.15 -11.43
N ALA A 69 6.40 11.33 -12.08
CA ALA A 69 6.59 11.35 -13.54
C ALA A 69 5.32 10.94 -14.30
N ALA A 70 4.49 10.07 -13.74
CA ALA A 70 3.20 9.70 -14.34
C ALA A 70 2.14 10.83 -14.27
N LEU A 71 2.34 11.81 -13.37
CA LEU A 71 1.41 12.90 -13.14
C LEU A 71 1.82 14.18 -13.90
N PRO A 72 0.86 14.88 -14.51
CA PRO A 72 1.12 16.16 -15.18
C PRO A 72 1.44 17.26 -14.17
N ASP A 73 2.11 18.32 -14.62
CA ASP A 73 2.43 19.48 -13.78
C ASP A 73 1.18 20.29 -13.40
N SER A 74 0.13 20.24 -14.22
CA SER A 74 -1.17 20.85 -13.94
C SER A 74 -2.07 19.90 -13.17
N ALA A 75 -2.86 20.42 -12.23
CA ALA A 75 -3.90 19.65 -11.58
C ALA A 75 -4.86 19.02 -12.61
N VAL A 76 -5.21 17.76 -12.38
CA VAL A 76 -6.22 17.02 -13.14
C VAL A 76 -7.38 16.67 -12.22
N ASP A 77 -8.52 16.30 -12.79
CA ASP A 77 -9.58 15.71 -11.99
C ASP A 77 -9.16 14.35 -11.41
N TYR A 78 -9.91 13.92 -10.40
CA TYR A 78 -9.61 12.69 -9.69
C TYR A 78 -9.72 11.41 -10.56
N PRO A 79 -10.72 11.25 -11.46
CA PRO A 79 -10.75 10.12 -12.38
C PRO A 79 -9.50 10.05 -13.28
N SER A 80 -9.04 11.18 -13.83
CA SER A 80 -7.83 11.24 -14.65
C SER A 80 -6.57 10.94 -13.84
N LEU A 81 -6.52 11.37 -12.58
CA LEU A 81 -5.46 10.99 -11.64
C LEU A 81 -5.41 9.46 -11.50
N LEU A 82 -6.55 8.84 -11.22
CA LEU A 82 -6.66 7.39 -11.03
C LEU A 82 -6.22 6.63 -12.28
N GLU A 83 -6.65 7.05 -13.48
CA GLU A 83 -6.25 6.43 -14.75
C GLU A 83 -4.72 6.40 -14.93
N ARG A 84 -4.04 7.48 -14.56
CA ARG A 84 -2.57 7.58 -14.64
C ARG A 84 -1.86 6.69 -13.65
N ILE A 85 -2.36 6.62 -12.42
CA ILE A 85 -1.82 5.71 -11.39
C ILE A 85 -2.04 4.25 -11.79
N VAL A 86 -3.21 3.92 -12.34
CA VAL A 86 -3.50 2.57 -12.86
C VAL A 86 -2.60 2.23 -14.04
N ALA A 87 -2.36 3.16 -14.97
CA ALA A 87 -1.43 2.97 -16.07
C ALA A 87 0.01 2.73 -15.59
N LEU A 88 0.49 3.54 -14.64
CA LEU A 88 1.80 3.35 -14.02
C LEU A 88 1.92 1.95 -13.39
N ILE A 89 0.93 1.53 -12.60
CA ILE A 89 0.95 0.20 -11.96
C ILE A 89 0.86 -0.92 -13.01
N ASN A 90 0.14 -0.72 -14.10
CA ASN A 90 0.09 -1.68 -15.20
C ASN A 90 1.47 -1.88 -15.86
N ASP A 91 2.23 -0.81 -16.02
CA ASP A 91 3.59 -0.85 -16.59
C ASP A 91 4.64 -1.33 -15.57
N HIS A 92 4.36 -1.15 -14.27
CA HIS A 92 5.19 -1.53 -13.15
C HIS A 92 4.41 -2.38 -12.14
N LYS A 93 4.10 -3.63 -12.49
CA LYS A 93 3.31 -4.52 -11.62
C LYS A 93 3.89 -4.66 -10.21
N GLU A 94 5.22 -4.53 -10.09
CA GLU A 94 5.93 -4.54 -8.83
C GLU A 94 5.44 -3.46 -7.85
N TYR A 95 4.93 -2.35 -8.36
CA TYR A 95 4.45 -1.22 -7.55
C TYR A 95 3.16 -1.53 -6.84
N LEU A 96 2.30 -2.40 -7.38
CA LEU A 96 1.11 -2.85 -6.67
C LEU A 96 1.49 -3.55 -5.37
N PHE A 97 2.31 -4.60 -5.47
CA PHE A 97 2.66 -5.42 -4.32
C PHE A 97 3.67 -4.72 -3.41
N TYR A 98 4.53 -3.85 -3.95
CA TYR A 98 5.37 -2.97 -3.13
C TYR A 98 4.51 -2.03 -2.29
N THR A 99 3.49 -1.40 -2.86
CA THR A 99 2.57 -0.51 -2.14
C THR A 99 1.82 -1.26 -1.05
N LEU A 100 1.25 -2.42 -1.37
CA LEU A 100 0.59 -3.30 -0.39
C LEU A 100 1.54 -3.67 0.75
N TYR A 101 2.79 -4.06 0.42
CA TYR A 101 3.80 -4.37 1.42
C TYR A 101 4.12 -3.17 2.31
N GLN A 102 4.22 -1.95 1.76
CA GLN A 102 4.48 -0.74 2.57
C GLN A 102 3.35 -0.46 3.56
N TYR A 103 2.08 -0.60 3.15
CA TYR A 103 0.93 -0.44 4.05
C TYR A 103 0.92 -1.46 5.20
N ILE A 104 1.37 -2.68 4.93
CA ILE A 104 1.44 -3.77 5.93
C ILE A 104 2.66 -3.60 6.85
N SER A 105 3.76 -3.07 6.32
CA SER A 105 5.04 -2.96 7.03
C SER A 105 5.16 -1.72 7.88
N ASP A 106 4.43 -0.66 7.55
CA ASP A 106 4.59 0.62 8.21
C ASP A 106 3.27 1.39 8.26
N THR A 107 2.71 1.48 9.45
CA THR A 107 1.41 2.12 9.73
C THR A 107 1.39 3.61 9.42
N SER A 108 2.56 4.25 9.28
CA SER A 108 2.70 5.66 8.94
C SER A 108 2.92 5.90 7.43
N PHE A 109 2.83 4.85 6.61
CA PHE A 109 3.11 4.94 5.17
C PHE A 109 2.19 5.92 4.43
N GLU A 110 0.92 6.01 4.80
CA GLU A 110 0.00 6.95 4.18
C GLU A 110 0.42 8.42 4.41
N ALA A 111 0.81 8.75 5.64
CA ALA A 111 1.32 10.08 5.96
C ALA A 111 2.63 10.38 5.22
N ARG A 112 3.56 9.41 5.17
CA ARG A 112 4.80 9.57 4.40
C ARG A 112 4.56 9.68 2.90
N MET A 113 3.63 8.91 2.33
CA MET A 113 3.26 9.02 0.92
C MET A 113 2.80 10.44 0.61
N PHE A 114 1.94 11.00 1.47
CA PHE A 114 1.49 12.37 1.34
C PHE A 114 2.66 13.36 1.34
N VAL A 115 3.55 13.28 2.33
CA VAL A 115 4.73 14.15 2.45
C VAL A 115 5.69 14.01 1.26
N GLU A 116 5.98 12.78 0.83
CA GLU A 116 6.93 12.51 -0.26
C GLU A 116 6.41 12.97 -1.62
N LEU A 117 5.10 12.90 -1.85
CA LEU A 117 4.47 13.40 -3.06
C LEU A 117 4.35 14.93 -3.05
N GLU A 118 4.05 15.55 -1.89
CA GLU A 118 4.09 17.01 -1.75
C GLU A 118 5.49 17.59 -2.00
N LYS A 119 6.54 16.95 -1.46
CA LYS A 119 7.94 17.33 -1.74
C LYS A 119 8.29 17.29 -3.23
N ARG A 120 7.57 16.48 -4.01
CA ARG A 120 7.72 16.35 -5.47
C ARG A 120 6.76 17.25 -6.25
N GLY A 121 6.02 18.11 -5.57
CA GLY A 121 5.09 19.08 -6.17
C GLY A 121 3.73 18.49 -6.56
N VAL A 122 3.35 17.32 -6.04
CA VAL A 122 2.01 16.75 -6.23
C VAL A 122 1.07 17.32 -5.18
N ASP A 123 0.09 18.12 -5.60
CA ASP A 123 -0.92 18.67 -4.70
C ASP A 123 -2.05 17.65 -4.44
N LEU A 124 -1.86 16.84 -3.40
CA LEU A 124 -2.89 15.90 -2.94
C LEU A 124 -4.02 16.58 -2.14
N ARG A 125 -3.83 17.81 -1.65
CA ARG A 125 -4.84 18.54 -0.85
C ARG A 125 -6.00 18.98 -1.71
N SER A 126 -5.75 19.29 -2.98
CA SER A 126 -6.77 19.68 -3.96
C SER A 126 -7.91 18.67 -4.09
N TYR A 127 -7.65 17.38 -3.88
CA TYR A 127 -8.67 16.32 -3.92
C TYR A 127 -9.57 16.29 -2.67
N GLY A 128 -9.24 17.05 -1.63
CA GLY A 128 -10.11 17.29 -0.47
C GLY A 128 -10.28 16.09 0.46
N ILE A 129 -9.31 15.17 0.45
CA ILE A 129 -9.29 13.93 1.24
C ILE A 129 -8.48 14.16 2.53
N CYS A 130 -7.29 14.74 2.38
CA CYS A 130 -6.33 15.01 3.43
C CYS A 130 -5.96 16.49 3.42
N SER A 131 -5.76 17.10 4.59
CA SER A 131 -5.30 18.49 4.70
C SER A 131 -3.87 18.67 5.16
N GLY A 132 -3.17 17.57 5.45
CA GLY A 132 -1.84 17.55 6.03
C GLY A 132 -1.62 16.29 6.86
N VAL A 133 -0.52 16.25 7.59
CA VAL A 133 -0.16 15.13 8.48
C VAL A 133 -0.05 15.62 9.92
N SER A 134 -0.10 14.69 10.88
CA SER A 134 0.17 14.97 12.29
C SER A 134 1.58 15.53 12.48
N GLU A 135 1.84 16.21 13.61
CA GLU A 135 3.13 16.87 13.89
C GLU A 135 4.35 15.93 13.78
N ASN A 136 4.16 14.65 14.12
CA ASN A 136 5.18 13.61 14.01
C ASN A 136 5.18 12.85 12.67
N GLU A 137 4.40 13.30 11.69
CA GLU A 137 4.24 12.71 10.35
C GLU A 137 3.83 11.23 10.34
N THR A 138 3.13 10.78 11.38
CA THR A 138 2.68 9.37 11.50
C THR A 138 1.28 9.13 10.95
N ARG A 139 0.43 10.16 10.85
CA ARG A 139 -0.97 10.02 10.42
C ARG A 139 -1.38 11.17 9.52
N ILE A 140 -2.27 10.90 8.57
CA ILE A 140 -2.94 11.95 7.79
C ILE A 140 -4.04 12.62 8.63
N ILE A 141 -4.29 13.90 8.36
CA ILE A 141 -5.40 14.67 8.95
C ILE A 141 -6.59 14.59 7.99
N ILE A 142 -7.57 13.77 8.37
CA ILE A 142 -8.80 13.55 7.61
C ILE A 142 -9.82 14.63 7.95
N LYS A 143 -10.24 15.43 6.95
CA LYS A 143 -11.28 16.45 7.11
C LYS A 143 -12.69 15.95 6.81
N ASN A 144 -12.81 15.01 5.87
CA ASN A 144 -14.10 14.50 5.43
C ASN A 144 -14.07 12.97 5.42
N LEU A 145 -14.61 12.40 6.48
CA LEU A 145 -14.60 10.96 6.69
C LEU A 145 -15.33 10.19 5.58
N LYS A 146 -16.43 10.75 5.04
CA LYS A 146 -17.17 10.14 3.93
C LYS A 146 -16.35 10.08 2.64
N LYS A 147 -15.65 11.17 2.30
CA LYS A 147 -14.73 11.20 1.14
C LYS A 147 -13.55 10.25 1.34
N TYR A 148 -13.02 10.19 2.55
CA TYR A 148 -11.93 9.28 2.89
C TYR A 148 -12.33 7.81 2.74
N TYR A 149 -13.50 7.40 3.27
CA TYR A 149 -13.99 6.04 3.06
C TYR A 149 -14.27 5.72 1.60
N LYS A 150 -14.76 6.70 0.82
CA LYS A 150 -14.90 6.54 -0.64
C LYS A 150 -13.54 6.30 -1.30
N LEU A 151 -12.51 7.07 -0.96
CA LEU A 151 -11.14 6.87 -1.46
C LEU A 151 -10.64 5.46 -1.11
N LEU A 152 -10.76 5.04 0.15
CA LEU A 152 -10.30 3.72 0.58
C LEU A 152 -11.00 2.61 -0.20
N TYR A 153 -12.31 2.74 -0.44
CA TYR A 153 -13.06 1.80 -1.28
C TYR A 153 -12.52 1.76 -2.70
N GLU A 154 -12.29 2.93 -3.32
CA GLU A 154 -11.77 3.02 -4.70
C GLU A 154 -10.36 2.45 -4.82
N ILE A 155 -9.46 2.75 -3.87
CA ILE A 155 -8.09 2.20 -3.81
C ILE A 155 -8.15 0.68 -3.63
N ALA A 156 -8.86 0.19 -2.63
CA ALA A 156 -8.94 -1.25 -2.33
C ALA A 156 -9.52 -2.02 -3.50
N THR A 157 -10.57 -1.49 -4.13
CA THR A 157 -11.21 -2.09 -5.30
C THR A 157 -10.27 -2.08 -6.50
N THR A 158 -9.59 -0.97 -6.76
CA THR A 158 -8.57 -0.86 -7.83
C THR A 158 -7.46 -1.88 -7.62
N PHE A 159 -6.96 -2.02 -6.39
CA PHE A 159 -5.91 -2.98 -6.04
C PHE A 159 -6.37 -4.42 -6.20
N PHE A 160 -7.62 -4.73 -5.82
CA PHE A 160 -8.20 -6.06 -6.02
C PHE A 160 -8.25 -6.43 -7.51
N PHE A 161 -8.81 -5.56 -8.35
CA PHE A 161 -8.91 -5.83 -9.78
C PHE A 161 -7.55 -5.84 -10.49
N LEU A 162 -6.61 -4.97 -10.11
CA LEU A 162 -5.24 -5.03 -10.62
C LEU A 162 -4.52 -6.32 -10.20
N SER A 163 -4.70 -6.76 -8.96
CA SER A 163 -4.13 -8.04 -8.49
C SER A 163 -4.71 -9.20 -9.29
N SER A 164 -6.04 -9.24 -9.47
CA SER A 164 -6.73 -10.24 -10.30
C SER A 164 -6.19 -10.25 -11.73
N ARG A 165 -6.11 -9.07 -12.35
CA ARG A 165 -5.59 -8.88 -13.71
C ARG A 165 -4.18 -9.46 -13.88
N PHE A 166 -3.27 -9.18 -12.94
CA PHE A 166 -1.90 -9.70 -12.99
C PHE A 166 -1.82 -11.19 -12.70
N CYS A 167 -2.54 -11.70 -11.70
CA CYS A 167 -2.55 -13.13 -11.37
C CYS A 167 -3.16 -13.99 -12.48
N ASN A 168 -4.15 -13.46 -13.20
CA ASN A 168 -4.85 -14.17 -14.28
C ASN A 168 -4.27 -13.91 -15.68
N ASN A 169 -3.22 -13.09 -15.80
CA ASN A 169 -2.62 -12.66 -17.08
C ASN A 169 -3.65 -12.11 -18.08
N GLU A 170 -4.57 -11.28 -17.61
CA GLU A 170 -5.61 -10.69 -18.46
C GLU A 170 -5.01 -9.74 -19.51
N SER A 171 -5.53 -9.79 -20.74
CA SER A 171 -4.97 -9.07 -21.89
C SER A 171 -5.68 -7.76 -22.26
N CYS A 172 -6.78 -7.39 -21.59
CA CYS A 172 -7.52 -6.16 -21.90
C CYS A 172 -6.58 -4.94 -21.84
N PRO A 173 -6.62 -3.98 -22.79
CA PRO A 173 -5.78 -2.79 -22.74
C PRO A 173 -5.92 -1.99 -21.42
N ALA A 174 -4.82 -1.42 -20.92
CA ALA A 174 -4.81 -0.70 -19.65
C ALA A 174 -5.81 0.47 -19.61
N GLY A 175 -5.95 1.22 -20.71
CA GLY A 175 -6.93 2.32 -20.80
C GLY A 175 -8.38 1.84 -20.73
N GLU A 176 -8.71 0.70 -21.36
CA GLU A 176 -10.04 0.10 -21.27
C GLU A 176 -10.34 -0.40 -19.85
N PHE A 177 -9.34 -0.99 -19.19
CA PHE A 177 -9.42 -1.41 -17.80
C PHE A 177 -9.68 -0.22 -16.87
N SER A 178 -8.91 0.85 -16.96
CA SER A 178 -9.09 2.06 -16.14
C SER A 178 -10.45 2.72 -16.38
N SER A 179 -10.89 2.82 -17.63
CA SER A 179 -12.21 3.35 -17.97
C SER A 179 -13.34 2.51 -17.37
N SER A 180 -13.16 1.19 -17.34
CA SER A 180 -14.13 0.27 -16.72
C SER A 180 -14.19 0.43 -15.20
N LEU A 181 -13.05 0.62 -14.54
CA LEU A 181 -13.00 0.94 -13.11
C LEU A 181 -13.71 2.27 -12.81
N ASN A 182 -13.45 3.32 -13.59
CA ASN A 182 -14.11 4.62 -13.43
C ASN A 182 -15.63 4.51 -13.58
N LYS A 183 -16.12 3.83 -14.62
CA LYS A 183 -17.55 3.55 -14.81
C LYS A 183 -18.15 2.78 -13.64
N MET A 184 -17.40 1.82 -13.09
CA MET A 184 -17.84 1.06 -11.92
C MET A 184 -17.90 1.93 -10.66
N PHE A 185 -16.98 2.88 -10.47
CA PHE A 185 -17.06 3.80 -9.33
C PHE A 185 -18.19 4.83 -9.46
N GLU A 186 -18.51 5.25 -10.68
CA GLU A 186 -19.58 6.20 -10.95
C GLU A 186 -20.97 5.55 -10.94
N HIS A 187 -21.10 4.36 -11.53
CA HIS A 187 -22.39 3.72 -11.81
C HIS A 187 -22.58 2.38 -11.10
N GLY A 188 -21.57 1.89 -10.38
CA GLY A 188 -21.56 0.55 -9.83
C GLY A 188 -21.34 -0.52 -10.91
N ILE A 189 -21.56 -1.78 -10.54
CA ILE A 189 -21.55 -2.89 -11.49
C ILE A 189 -22.85 -2.82 -12.32
N SER A 190 -22.74 -2.85 -13.65
CA SER A 190 -23.89 -2.85 -14.58
C SER A 190 -24.94 -3.91 -14.19
N GLY A 191 -26.22 -3.59 -14.34
CA GLY A 191 -27.34 -4.43 -13.91
C GLY A 191 -27.82 -4.19 -12.48
N SER A 192 -27.21 -3.24 -11.75
CA SER A 192 -27.56 -2.91 -10.37
C SER A 192 -28.74 -1.93 -10.21
N GLU A 193 -29.16 -1.25 -11.28
CA GLU A 193 -30.27 -0.30 -11.32
C GLU A 193 -31.61 -0.90 -10.84
N HIS A 194 -31.70 -2.24 -10.81
CA HIS A 194 -32.87 -3.00 -10.34
C HIS A 194 -32.59 -3.90 -9.12
N LEU A 195 -31.37 -3.97 -8.60
CA LEU A 195 -31.05 -4.94 -7.54
C LEU A 195 -31.74 -4.62 -6.22
N PHE A 196 -31.87 -3.34 -5.85
CA PHE A 196 -32.45 -2.93 -4.57
C PHE A 196 -33.32 -1.68 -4.70
N SER A 197 -34.57 -1.78 -4.25
CA SER A 197 -35.45 -0.61 -4.06
C SER A 197 -34.86 0.34 -2.99
N ASP A 198 -35.26 1.61 -3.00
CA ASP A 198 -34.83 2.58 -1.96
C ASP A 198 -35.16 2.11 -0.54
N LYS A 199 -36.28 1.40 -0.38
CA LYS A 199 -36.62 0.74 0.88
C LYS A 199 -35.57 -0.31 1.25
N ARG A 200 -35.19 -1.17 0.30
CA ARG A 200 -34.21 -2.23 0.53
C ARG A 200 -32.81 -1.68 0.81
N LYS A 201 -32.41 -0.59 0.16
CA LYS A 201 -31.16 0.13 0.46
C LYS A 201 -31.14 0.61 1.92
N LYS A 202 -32.21 1.28 2.37
CA LYS A 202 -32.35 1.73 3.77
C LYS A 202 -32.31 0.58 4.78
N GLU A 203 -32.90 -0.57 4.46
CA GLU A 203 -32.83 -1.78 5.30
C GLU A 203 -31.39 -2.30 5.41
N ILE A 204 -30.66 -2.41 4.29
CA ILE A 204 -29.26 -2.85 4.28
C ILE A 204 -28.38 -1.88 5.06
N ASP A 205 -28.55 -0.56 4.84
CA ASP A 205 -27.82 0.46 5.60
C ASP A 205 -28.06 0.31 7.11
N SER A 206 -29.30 0.03 7.52
CA SER A 206 -29.62 -0.23 8.93
C SER A 206 -28.96 -1.50 9.48
N TRP A 207 -28.76 -2.53 8.67
CA TRP A 207 -28.09 -3.77 9.09
C TRP A 207 -26.57 -3.63 9.14
N CYS A 208 -25.99 -2.83 8.23
CA CYS A 208 -24.56 -2.58 8.16
C CYS A 208 -24.11 -1.42 9.07
N SER A 209 -25.05 -0.72 9.72
CA SER A 209 -24.75 0.31 10.70
C SER A 209 -24.28 -0.34 12.00
N ILE A 210 -22.97 -0.35 12.22
CA ILE A 210 -22.38 -0.74 13.50
C ILE A 210 -22.51 0.44 14.46
N LYS A 211 -23.27 0.29 15.54
CA LYS A 211 -23.30 1.32 16.59
C LYS A 211 -22.09 1.15 17.49
N ALA A 212 -21.57 2.26 18.01
CA ALA A 212 -20.45 2.22 18.95
C ALA A 212 -20.76 1.41 20.22
N GLU A 213 -22.03 1.39 20.65
CA GLU A 213 -22.53 0.58 21.78
C GLU A 213 -22.54 -0.94 21.51
N ASP A 214 -22.60 -1.34 20.24
CA ASP A 214 -22.58 -2.75 19.82
C ASP A 214 -21.15 -3.28 19.63
N MET A 215 -20.12 -2.42 19.71
CA MET A 215 -18.74 -2.86 19.61
C MET A 215 -18.37 -3.72 20.83
N PRO A 216 -17.79 -4.92 20.62
CA PRO A 216 -17.34 -5.75 21.72
C PRO A 216 -16.29 -5.00 22.55
N GLN A 217 -16.24 -5.31 23.85
CA GLN A 217 -15.17 -4.79 24.69
C GLN A 217 -13.80 -5.20 24.13
N SER A 218 -12.84 -4.28 24.24
CA SER A 218 -11.47 -4.52 23.81
C SER A 218 -10.92 -5.80 24.45
N ASN A 219 -10.36 -6.66 23.62
CA ASN A 219 -9.70 -7.86 24.08
C ASN A 219 -8.22 -7.55 24.30
N PRO A 220 -7.65 -7.78 25.50
CA PRO A 220 -6.25 -7.47 25.78
C PRO A 220 -5.26 -8.07 24.77
N PHE A 221 -5.55 -9.26 24.22
CA PHE A 221 -4.72 -9.88 23.19
C PHE A 221 -4.73 -9.10 21.88
N PHE A 222 -5.89 -8.61 21.44
CA PHE A 222 -5.99 -7.80 20.22
C PHE A 222 -5.43 -6.39 20.43
N ASP A 223 -5.55 -5.84 21.64
CA ASP A 223 -4.93 -4.57 22.00
C ASP A 223 -3.39 -4.69 21.95
N ALA A 224 -2.84 -5.73 22.59
CA ALA A 224 -1.41 -6.01 22.53
C ALA A 224 -0.92 -6.29 21.12
N LEU A 225 -1.69 -7.06 20.32
CA LEU A 225 -1.38 -7.29 18.91
C LEU A 225 -1.34 -5.97 18.13
N SER A 226 -2.37 -5.14 18.27
CA SER A 226 -2.49 -3.84 17.60
C SER A 226 -1.31 -2.93 17.96
N GLU A 227 -0.94 -2.90 19.24
CA GLU A 227 0.16 -2.08 19.75
C GLU A 227 1.54 -2.59 19.30
N VAL A 228 1.74 -3.91 19.21
CA VAL A 228 2.98 -4.45 18.62
C VAL A 228 3.06 -4.14 17.12
N ILE A 229 1.97 -4.31 16.38
CA ILE A 229 1.90 -3.97 14.95
C ILE A 229 2.14 -2.48 14.73
N SER A 230 1.60 -1.61 15.59
CA SER A 230 1.77 -0.16 15.48
C SER A 230 3.24 0.24 15.56
N ARG A 231 4.02 -0.45 16.40
CA ARG A 231 5.46 -0.18 16.62
C ARG A 231 6.40 -0.92 15.67
N LYS A 232 6.07 -2.14 15.25
CA LYS A 232 6.98 -3.03 14.51
C LYS A 232 6.56 -3.33 13.07
N GLY A 233 5.34 -2.95 12.69
CA GLY A 233 4.71 -3.40 11.45
C GLY A 233 4.38 -4.89 11.48
N PHE A 234 3.49 -5.34 10.59
CA PHE A 234 3.07 -6.74 10.57
C PHE A 234 4.22 -7.73 10.34
N PRO A 235 5.19 -7.51 9.42
CA PRO A 235 6.30 -8.45 9.21
C PRO A 235 7.28 -8.53 10.40
N GLY A 236 7.26 -7.53 11.28
CA GLY A 236 8.07 -7.48 12.51
C GLY A 236 7.36 -8.04 13.75
N THR A 237 6.06 -8.32 13.65
CA THR A 237 5.25 -8.85 14.75
C THR A 237 5.50 -10.34 14.94
N THR A 238 5.83 -10.72 16.16
CA THR A 238 6.10 -12.12 16.57
C THR A 238 5.21 -12.50 17.75
N VAL A 239 4.96 -13.81 17.93
CA VAL A 239 4.23 -14.33 19.10
C VAL A 239 4.93 -13.91 20.40
N GLU A 240 6.26 -13.94 20.41
CA GLU A 240 7.11 -13.46 21.50
C GLU A 240 6.80 -12.00 21.83
N SER A 241 6.83 -11.11 20.85
CA SER A 241 6.58 -9.69 21.11
C SER A 241 5.17 -9.39 21.61
N ILE A 242 4.17 -10.21 21.23
CA ILE A 242 2.80 -10.10 21.76
C ILE A 242 2.76 -10.59 23.21
N ALA A 243 3.46 -11.69 23.53
CA ALA A 243 3.55 -12.21 24.89
C ALA A 243 4.23 -11.21 25.82
N ASP A 244 5.34 -10.60 25.36
CA ASP A 244 6.07 -9.56 26.08
C ASP A 244 5.17 -8.35 26.38
N GLU A 245 4.38 -7.90 25.40
CA GLU A 245 3.43 -6.79 25.57
C GLU A 245 2.34 -7.11 26.60
N LEU A 246 1.91 -8.36 26.67
CA LEU A 246 0.93 -8.85 27.64
C LEU A 246 1.54 -9.16 29.02
N GLY A 247 2.88 -9.11 29.16
CA GLY A 247 3.57 -9.60 30.35
C GLY A 247 3.40 -11.10 30.60
N LEU A 248 3.20 -11.89 29.54
CA LEU A 248 2.97 -13.34 29.60
C LEU A 248 4.15 -14.12 29.04
N ALA A 249 4.30 -15.37 29.48
CA ALA A 249 5.17 -16.31 28.79
C ALA A 249 4.60 -16.67 27.41
N LYS A 250 5.47 -16.85 26.41
CA LYS A 250 5.08 -17.25 25.04
C LYS A 250 4.17 -18.49 25.01
N SER A 251 4.43 -19.47 25.88
CA SER A 251 3.65 -20.71 25.98
C SER A 251 2.19 -20.46 26.40
N SER A 252 1.91 -19.40 27.17
CA SER A 252 0.56 -19.07 27.62
C SER A 252 -0.37 -18.66 26.47
N LEU A 253 0.17 -18.11 25.38
CA LEU A 253 -0.63 -17.71 24.21
C LEU A 253 -1.24 -18.91 23.47
N TYR A 254 -0.52 -20.02 23.39
CA TYR A 254 -0.99 -21.24 22.72
C TYR A 254 -2.15 -21.92 23.46
N THR A 255 -2.36 -21.58 24.74
CA THR A 255 -3.51 -22.06 25.51
C THR A 255 -4.79 -21.29 25.17
N TYR A 256 -4.65 -20.02 24.77
CA TYR A 256 -5.77 -19.12 24.45
C TYR A 256 -6.27 -19.28 23.02
N PHE A 257 -5.36 -19.45 22.06
CA PHE A 257 -5.70 -19.70 20.65
C PHE A 257 -5.36 -21.14 20.30
N ARG A 258 -6.37 -22.01 20.24
CA ARG A 258 -6.20 -23.38 19.75
C ARG A 258 -5.90 -23.34 18.25
N ASN A 259 -4.91 -24.13 17.83
CA ASN A 259 -4.59 -24.37 16.41
C ASN A 259 -5.78 -24.95 15.65
#